data_AF-A0A812YL86-F1
#
_entry.id   AF-A0A812YL86-F1
#
_cell.length_a   1.000
_cell.length_b   1.000
_cell.length_c   1.000
_cell.angle_alpha   90.00
_cell.angle_beta   90.00
_cell.angle_gamma   90.00
#
_symmetry.space_group_name_H-M   'P 1'
#
loop_
_entity.id
_entity.type
_entity.pdbx_description
1 polymer ?
#
loop_
_entity_poly.entity_id
_entity_poly.type
_entity_poly.pdbx_seq_one_letter_code
_entity_poly.pdbx_strand_id
1 'polypeptide(L)'
;MPKPLASVDTTVCWPKGRPDGQDLSMLRTEIKSSGVLLYSKTLRLNKRFGGGTQFVPHHVKATNANFKNPTNPRNAMSRTKLMQMNESLEVHESQNRSSEESRGKGGDGELEGVFEWMEEEDFYLASANYTQDLGINLTSEHRGTEAKRRVSLAQTESQGVLQLFNFDHPGMVSFNLQAVLDHNSFEMRTQMGFGPFNSEQKKIKLVDIVNQFAVVLHALPWLSAASRKEAIHALQNSRPDVLPTTLKPGTTVGIHNRFFKQYLNIWGDLTVHSSGTHAFETAFDPHWIWERFTVIDAGNGEIALHHQRSNSFLGVNAHGAYAIYAAAAQLPAPWLDQRFEVVTISNGYFGLFNRHSKNYLSIGDNHGTYLFHSPTKDLPPGHTHQQFRAHLVEPLLKPGAIVALYNNIHHRYVRMNHADMEVSHVHLHPTDFHHTWHAEQFVVVDAGNGEIALFSWRFNRFIMMAAEPNVHVFGHVASSEVRAGSDDLPDWWIY
;
A
#
# COMPACT_ATOMS: atom_id res chain seq x y z
N MET A 1 -34.46 19.99 21.94
CA MET A 1 -33.76 18.74 21.57
C MET A 1 -33.47 17.95 22.85
N PRO A 2 -34.06 16.76 23.06
CA PRO A 2 -33.70 15.89 24.18
C PRO A 2 -32.49 15.01 23.80
N LYS A 3 -31.54 14.84 24.75
CA LYS A 3 -30.23 14.14 24.60
C LYS A 3 -29.33 14.73 23.48
N PRO A 4 -28.00 14.52 23.53
CA PRO A 4 -27.11 15.12 22.53
C PRO A 4 -27.47 14.64 21.12
N LEU A 5 -27.59 15.58 20.17
CA LEU A 5 -27.89 15.33 18.76
C LEU A 5 -26.86 14.39 18.12
N ALA A 6 -25.59 14.56 18.48
CA ALA A 6 -24.52 13.63 18.19
C ALA A 6 -23.56 13.55 19.39
N SER A 7 -23.03 12.36 19.67
CA SER A 7 -21.94 12.14 20.61
C SER A 7 -20.84 11.34 19.94
N VAL A 8 -19.58 11.75 20.19
CA VAL A 8 -18.38 11.05 19.72
C VAL A 8 -17.63 10.54 20.95
N ASP A 9 -17.62 9.22 21.12
CA ASP A 9 -16.94 8.56 22.22
C ASP A 9 -15.56 8.08 21.75
N THR A 10 -14.51 8.52 22.44
CA THR A 10 -13.12 8.09 22.21
C THR A 10 -12.68 7.20 23.36
N THR A 11 -12.44 5.93 23.06
CA THR A 11 -11.96 4.96 24.05
C THR A 11 -10.50 4.63 23.77
N VAL A 12 -9.69 4.68 24.83
CA VAL A 12 -8.27 4.31 24.80
C VAL A 12 -8.05 3.28 25.90
N CYS A 13 -7.54 2.09 25.55
CA CYS A 13 -7.30 1.02 26.51
C CYS A 13 -5.82 0.71 26.67
N TRP A 14 -5.43 0.36 27.89
CA TRP A 14 -4.09 -0.10 28.26
C TRP A 14 -4.14 -1.20 29.34
N PRO A 15 -3.04 -1.92 29.60
CA PRO A 15 -3.06 -3.10 30.48
C PRO A 15 -3.30 -2.74 31.96
N LYS A 16 -4.28 -3.40 32.60
CA LYS A 16 -4.67 -3.17 34.01
C LYS A 16 -3.63 -3.65 35.06
N GLY A 17 -2.76 -4.60 34.69
CA GLY A 17 -1.83 -5.28 35.60
C GLY A 17 -0.35 -4.89 35.48
N ARG A 18 -0.03 -3.86 34.67
CA ARG A 18 1.34 -3.41 34.39
C ARG A 18 1.35 -1.87 34.31
N PRO A 19 1.34 -1.14 35.45
CA PRO A 19 1.40 0.32 35.45
C PRO A 19 2.71 0.88 34.85
N ASP A 20 3.69 0.01 34.59
CA ASP A 20 4.96 0.25 33.92
C ASP A 20 4.89 0.10 32.38
N GLY A 21 3.84 -0.52 31.84
CA GLY A 21 3.66 -0.70 30.39
C GLY A 21 3.19 0.58 29.73
N GLN A 22 4.03 1.17 28.88
CA GLN A 22 3.78 2.45 28.21
C GLN A 22 3.03 2.34 26.88
N ASP A 23 2.52 1.15 26.55
CA ASP A 23 2.00 0.85 25.23
C ASP A 23 0.47 0.74 25.25
N LEU A 24 -0.14 1.40 24.29
CA LEU A 24 -1.58 1.33 24.03
C LEU A 24 -1.99 -0.07 23.56
N SER A 25 -3.20 -0.48 23.90
CA SER A 25 -3.76 -1.77 23.48
C SER A 25 -4.88 -1.63 22.44
N MET A 26 -5.73 -0.61 22.60
CA MET A 26 -6.90 -0.40 21.74
C MET A 26 -7.22 1.10 21.65
N LEU A 27 -7.63 1.53 20.47
CA LEU A 27 -8.25 2.82 20.18
C LEU A 27 -9.61 2.54 19.56
N ARG A 28 -10.66 3.15 20.09
CA ARG A 28 -12.00 2.98 19.53
C ARG A 28 -12.72 4.31 19.43
N THR A 29 -13.35 4.54 18.28
CA THR A 29 -14.25 5.67 18.03
C THR A 29 -15.66 5.13 17.89
N GLU A 30 -16.61 5.72 18.62
CA GLU A 30 -18.04 5.52 18.38
C GLU A 30 -18.71 6.85 18.10
N ILE A 31 -19.56 6.91 17.08
CA ILE A 31 -20.44 8.07 16.82
C ILE A 31 -21.87 7.60 17.00
N LYS A 32 -22.59 8.27 17.90
CA LYS A 32 -24.00 8.02 18.20
C LYS A 32 -24.83 9.25 17.95
N SER A 33 -26.10 9.07 17.60
CA SER A 33 -27.07 10.14 17.42
C SER A 33 -28.37 9.75 18.13
N SER A 34 -28.84 10.61 19.05
CA SER A 34 -29.95 10.27 19.97
C SER A 34 -29.77 8.93 20.73
N GLY A 35 -28.52 8.52 20.97
CA GLY A 35 -28.17 7.25 21.62
C GLY A 35 -28.10 6.03 20.69
N VAL A 36 -28.45 6.17 19.40
CA VAL A 36 -28.30 5.12 18.40
C VAL A 36 -26.89 5.17 17.81
N LEU A 37 -26.19 4.04 17.80
CA LEU A 37 -24.87 3.90 17.20
C LEU A 37 -24.98 4.00 15.69
N LEU A 38 -24.14 4.84 15.06
CA LEU A 38 -24.09 5.02 13.62
C LEU A 38 -22.71 4.70 13.04
N TYR A 39 -21.66 4.77 13.86
CA TYR A 39 -20.31 4.44 13.44
C TYR A 39 -19.53 3.86 14.62
N SER A 40 -18.82 2.75 14.42
CA SER A 40 -17.82 2.24 15.37
C SER A 40 -16.60 1.74 14.62
N LYS A 41 -15.42 2.28 14.95
CA LYS A 41 -14.12 1.84 14.44
C LYS A 41 -13.19 1.52 15.60
N THR A 42 -12.66 0.30 15.63
CA THR A 42 -11.69 -0.15 16.63
C THR A 42 -10.38 -0.49 15.95
N LEU A 43 -9.30 0.17 16.39
CA LEU A 43 -7.92 -0.19 16.10
C LEU A 43 -7.33 -0.88 17.32
N ARG A 44 -6.56 -1.94 17.10
CA ARG A 44 -5.92 -2.74 18.14
C ARG A 44 -4.47 -3.05 17.80
N LEU A 45 -3.60 -3.07 18.79
CA LEU A 45 -2.21 -3.43 18.57
C LEU A 45 -2.03 -4.93 18.16
N ASN A 46 -1.50 -5.21 16.98
CA ASN A 46 -1.44 -6.51 16.29
C ASN A 46 -0.48 -7.52 16.93
N LYS A 47 0.77 -7.17 17.20
CA LYS A 47 1.79 -8.17 17.59
C LYS A 47 2.04 -8.30 19.10
N ARG A 48 0.97 -8.29 19.89
CA ARG A 48 1.03 -8.67 21.32
C ARG A 48 -0.03 -9.70 21.73
N PHE A 49 -1.00 -9.97 20.87
CA PHE A 49 -2.17 -10.79 21.18
C PHE A 49 -2.44 -11.75 20.02
N GLY A 50 -2.27 -13.06 20.24
CA GLY A 50 -2.86 -14.07 19.34
C GLY A 50 -4.39 -14.03 19.40
N GLY A 51 -5.05 -15.16 19.12
CA GLY A 51 -6.52 -15.25 19.19
C GLY A 51 -7.15 -14.98 20.58
N GLY A 52 -6.35 -14.76 21.63
CA GLY A 52 -6.82 -14.44 22.99
C GLY A 52 -6.32 -13.10 23.53
N THR A 53 -7.15 -12.41 24.32
CA THR A 53 -6.90 -11.09 24.94
C THR A 53 -6.13 -11.15 26.26
N GLN A 54 -5.58 -12.31 26.64
CA GLN A 54 -5.00 -12.53 27.97
C GLN A 54 -3.55 -12.04 28.08
N PHE A 55 -3.27 -11.17 29.06
CA PHE A 55 -1.93 -10.62 29.33
C PHE A 55 -1.07 -11.60 30.15
N VAL A 56 -0.44 -12.57 29.47
CA VAL A 56 0.41 -13.58 30.12
C VAL A 56 1.91 -13.19 30.12
N PRO A 57 2.68 -13.52 31.18
CA PRO A 57 4.05 -13.00 31.38
C PRO A 57 5.06 -13.30 30.26
N HIS A 58 4.87 -14.35 29.47
CA HIS A 58 5.82 -14.76 28.42
C HIS A 58 5.78 -13.85 27.17
N HIS A 59 4.81 -12.94 27.04
CA HIS A 59 4.67 -12.01 25.91
C HIS A 59 5.16 -10.58 26.24
N VAL A 60 5.90 -10.39 27.35
CA VAL A 60 6.24 -9.07 27.91
C VAL A 60 7.73 -8.70 27.74
N LYS A 61 8.54 -9.53 27.09
CA LYS A 61 10.00 -9.35 27.03
C LYS A 61 10.51 -8.32 26.01
N ALA A 62 9.67 -7.87 25.07
CA ALA A 62 10.09 -6.98 23.97
C ALA A 62 9.83 -5.47 24.23
N THR A 63 9.52 -5.07 25.47
CA THR A 63 9.30 -3.64 25.80
C THR A 63 10.39 -3.15 26.75
N ASN A 64 11.29 -2.31 26.25
CA ASN A 64 12.32 -1.65 27.08
C ASN A 64 11.83 -0.35 27.75
N ALA A 65 10.58 0.06 27.47
CA ALA A 65 9.98 1.27 28.02
C ALA A 65 9.43 1.00 29.43
N ASN A 66 10.19 1.43 30.46
CA ASN A 66 9.73 1.42 31.85
C ASN A 66 9.46 2.86 32.32
N PHE A 67 8.52 3.03 33.25
CA PHE A 67 8.19 4.32 33.86
C PHE A 67 9.40 5.03 34.50
N LYS A 68 10.45 4.27 34.85
CA LYS A 68 11.68 4.78 35.47
C LYS A 68 12.65 5.42 34.47
N ASN A 69 12.43 5.30 33.15
CA ASN A 69 13.31 5.87 32.14
C ASN A 69 13.29 7.42 32.18
N PRO A 70 14.42 8.11 32.36
CA PRO A 70 14.48 9.57 32.47
C PRO A 70 14.07 10.35 31.22
N THR A 71 14.01 9.72 30.04
CA THR A 71 13.58 10.36 28.78
C THR A 71 12.06 10.48 28.63
N ASN A 72 11.28 9.93 29.57
CA ASN A 72 9.82 9.99 29.52
C ASN A 72 9.32 11.41 29.85
N PRO A 73 8.46 12.02 29.00
CA PRO A 73 7.92 13.35 29.25
C PRO A 73 6.96 13.33 30.46
N ARG A 74 7.34 14.02 31.55
CA ARG A 74 6.57 14.06 32.82
C ARG A 74 5.64 15.27 32.95
N ASN A 75 5.63 16.15 31.95
CA ASN A 75 4.88 17.40 32.01
C ASN A 75 3.63 17.32 31.14
N ALA A 76 2.46 17.54 31.74
CA ALA A 76 1.20 17.68 31.03
C ALA A 76 1.24 18.93 30.13
N MET A 77 0.86 18.78 28.87
CA MET A 77 0.70 19.92 27.94
C MET A 77 -0.76 20.33 27.84
N SER A 78 -1.02 21.63 27.85
CA SER A 78 -2.37 22.18 27.66
C SER A 78 -2.89 21.88 26.24
N ARG A 79 -4.18 21.57 26.12
CA ARG A 79 -4.88 21.30 24.85
C ARG A 79 -4.62 22.39 23.80
N THR A 80 -4.60 23.66 24.20
CA THR A 80 -4.38 24.80 23.30
C THR A 80 -2.97 24.83 22.72
N LYS A 81 -1.97 24.51 23.54
CA LYS A 81 -0.56 24.45 23.12
C LYS A 81 -0.32 23.25 22.19
N LEU A 82 -1.08 22.18 22.37
CA LEU A 82 -1.00 20.97 21.57
C LEU A 82 -1.56 21.16 20.15
N MET A 83 -2.68 21.86 20.03
CA MET A 83 -3.28 22.16 18.72
C MET A 83 -2.38 23.08 17.88
N GLN A 84 -1.69 24.03 18.52
CA GLN A 84 -0.70 24.90 17.85
C GLN A 84 0.57 24.15 17.41
N MET A 85 1.00 23.12 18.17
CA MET A 85 2.18 22.33 17.82
C MET A 85 1.92 21.34 16.68
N ASN A 86 0.71 20.79 16.56
CA ASN A 86 0.38 19.83 15.49
C ASN A 86 0.37 20.50 14.10
N GLU A 87 -0.04 21.78 14.01
CA GLU A 87 0.09 22.58 12.78
C GLU A 87 1.57 22.89 12.42
N SER A 88 2.47 22.93 13.40
CA SER A 88 3.91 23.19 13.17
C SER A 88 4.75 21.93 12.86
N LEU A 89 4.21 20.74 13.06
CA LEU A 89 4.90 19.47 12.77
C LEU A 89 5.01 19.19 11.26
N GLU A 90 4.18 19.83 10.42
CA GLU A 90 4.32 19.79 8.96
C GLU A 90 5.56 20.57 8.45
N VAL A 91 6.16 21.44 9.26
CA VAL A 91 7.25 22.35 8.83
C VAL A 91 8.65 21.91 9.30
N HIS A 92 8.75 21.10 10.37
CA HIS A 92 10.05 20.72 10.96
C HIS A 92 10.63 19.36 10.52
N GLU A 93 9.99 18.63 9.59
CA GLU A 93 10.48 17.34 9.09
C GLU A 93 11.72 17.42 8.17
N SER A 94 12.20 18.61 7.82
CA SER A 94 13.33 18.77 6.89
C SER A 94 14.73 18.92 7.52
N GLN A 95 14.87 19.09 8.85
CA GLN A 95 16.15 19.55 9.42
C GLN A 95 16.84 18.70 10.50
N ASN A 96 16.20 17.71 11.12
CA ASN A 96 16.78 17.02 12.29
C ASN A 96 17.15 15.53 12.13
N ARG A 97 17.34 15.04 10.90
CA ARG A 97 17.83 13.65 10.67
C ARG A 97 19.34 13.46 10.90
N SER A 98 20.12 14.49 11.24
CA SER A 98 21.59 14.43 11.17
C SER A 98 22.35 14.45 12.51
N SER A 99 21.70 14.44 13.67
CA SER A 99 22.46 14.62 14.91
C SER A 99 21.86 13.96 16.15
N GLU A 100 21.79 12.63 16.20
CA GLU A 100 21.74 11.91 17.50
C GLU A 100 22.17 10.43 17.44
N GLU A 101 22.95 10.03 16.43
CA GLU A 101 23.65 8.74 16.42
C GLU A 101 25.15 8.92 16.68
N SER A 102 25.52 9.19 17.94
CA SER A 102 26.87 8.83 18.41
C SER A 102 26.95 8.80 19.92
N ARG A 103 26.79 7.58 20.47
CA ARG A 103 27.34 7.02 21.73
C ARG A 103 26.28 6.32 22.58
N GLY A 104 26.03 5.06 22.22
CA GLY A 104 25.46 4.05 23.12
C GLY A 104 25.90 2.67 22.64
N LYS A 105 26.91 2.10 23.29
CA LYS A 105 27.39 0.72 23.03
C LYS A 105 26.37 -0.29 23.57
N GLY A 106 25.97 -1.24 22.72
CA GLY A 106 25.44 -2.55 23.10
C GLY A 106 23.93 -2.60 23.35
N GLY A 107 23.18 -3.09 22.35
CA GLY A 107 21.76 -3.39 22.45
C GLY A 107 21.10 -3.44 21.07
N ASP A 108 21.36 -4.51 20.31
CA ASP A 108 20.78 -4.72 18.98
C ASP A 108 19.25 -4.83 19.01
N GLY A 109 18.57 -4.03 18.18
CA GLY A 109 17.55 -4.54 17.25
C GLY A 109 16.14 -4.94 17.74
N GLU A 110 15.48 -4.19 18.63
CA GLU A 110 14.19 -4.64 19.19
C GLU A 110 13.04 -3.59 19.29
N LEU A 111 13.03 -2.53 18.47
CA LEU A 111 11.95 -1.52 18.51
C LEU A 111 11.03 -1.52 17.27
N GLU A 112 11.48 -2.04 16.12
CA GLU A 112 10.69 -2.08 14.88
C GLU A 112 9.75 -3.30 14.85
N GLY A 113 8.53 -3.12 15.37
CA GLY A 113 7.48 -4.14 15.38
C GLY A 113 6.55 -4.11 16.60
N VAL A 114 6.84 -3.27 17.60
CA VAL A 114 6.12 -3.20 18.88
C VAL A 114 4.76 -2.50 18.76
N PHE A 115 4.55 -1.66 17.75
CA PHE A 115 3.43 -0.70 17.66
C PHE A 115 2.48 -0.84 16.46
N GLU A 116 2.39 -2.01 15.85
CA GLU A 116 1.50 -2.24 14.71
C GLU A 116 0.01 -2.28 15.12
N TRP A 117 -0.89 -1.61 14.41
CA TRP A 117 -2.33 -1.57 14.69
C TRP A 117 -3.17 -2.29 13.61
N MET A 118 -4.09 -3.19 14.00
CA MET A 118 -5.11 -3.83 13.16
C MET A 118 -6.49 -3.24 13.42
N GLU A 119 -7.32 -3.17 12.38
CA GLU A 119 -8.76 -2.93 12.53
C GLU A 119 -9.47 -4.22 12.94
N GLU A 120 -10.23 -4.21 14.03
CA GLU A 120 -11.05 -5.38 14.45
C GLU A 120 -12.22 -5.65 13.49
N GLU A 121 -12.83 -6.83 13.64
CA GLU A 121 -14.00 -7.29 12.88
C GLU A 121 -15.30 -6.56 13.29
N ASP A 122 -15.29 -5.83 14.41
CA ASP A 122 -16.44 -5.08 14.94
C ASP A 122 -16.63 -3.69 14.29
N PHE A 123 -16.20 -3.54 13.04
CA PHE A 123 -16.44 -2.30 12.29
C PHE A 123 -17.95 -2.14 12.04
N TYR A 124 -18.52 -1.02 12.45
CA TYR A 124 -19.96 -0.75 12.36
C TYR A 124 -20.20 0.53 11.59
N LEU A 125 -21.12 0.49 10.63
CA LEU A 125 -21.57 1.66 9.89
C LEU A 125 -23.07 1.58 9.66
N ALA A 126 -23.78 2.63 10.04
CA ALA A 126 -25.20 2.79 9.77
C ALA A 126 -25.52 4.22 9.35
N SER A 127 -26.57 4.36 8.55
CA SER A 127 -27.15 5.65 8.20
C SER A 127 -28.56 5.71 8.75
N ALA A 128 -29.03 6.91 9.10
CA ALA A 128 -30.36 7.09 9.66
C ALA A 128 -31.04 8.36 9.15
N ASN A 129 -32.37 8.34 9.15
CA ASN A 129 -33.18 9.53 8.94
C ASN A 129 -33.95 9.85 10.21
N TYR A 130 -33.98 11.14 10.55
CA TYR A 130 -34.84 11.65 11.59
C TYR A 130 -36.27 11.84 11.06
N THR A 131 -37.23 11.44 11.86
CA THR A 131 -38.65 11.72 11.66
C THR A 131 -39.00 13.13 12.14
N GLN A 132 -40.18 13.63 11.77
CA GLN A 132 -40.63 14.98 12.17
C GLN A 132 -40.79 15.15 13.68
N ASP A 133 -41.06 14.07 14.41
CA ASP A 133 -41.12 14.00 15.87
C ASP A 133 -39.74 13.80 16.54
N LEU A 134 -38.64 13.93 15.77
CA LEU A 134 -37.25 13.75 16.21
C LEU A 134 -36.92 12.32 16.67
N GLY A 135 -37.70 11.33 16.22
CA GLY A 135 -37.33 9.92 16.25
C GLY A 135 -36.24 9.63 15.20
N ILE A 136 -35.45 8.58 15.40
CA ILE A 136 -34.37 8.19 14.48
C ILE A 136 -34.65 6.79 13.92
N ASN A 137 -34.70 6.66 12.60
CA ASN A 137 -34.90 5.40 11.90
C ASN A 137 -33.67 5.07 11.06
N LEU A 138 -33.08 3.90 11.28
CA LEU A 138 -31.95 3.41 10.48
C LEU A 138 -32.43 3.16 9.04
N THR A 139 -31.69 3.69 8.06
CA THR A 139 -31.91 3.48 6.63
C THR A 139 -30.98 2.42 6.06
N SER A 140 -29.83 2.20 6.69
CA SER A 140 -28.87 1.16 6.35
C SER A 140 -28.05 0.77 7.57
N GLU A 141 -27.68 -0.50 7.67
CA GLU A 141 -26.83 -1.03 8.73
C GLU A 141 -25.88 -2.07 8.14
N HIS A 142 -24.58 -1.89 8.41
CA HIS A 142 -23.52 -2.74 7.91
C HIS A 142 -22.53 -3.05 9.04
N ARG A 143 -21.95 -4.25 9.00
CA ARG A 143 -20.97 -4.73 9.99
C ARG A 143 -19.78 -5.39 9.30
N GLY A 144 -18.63 -5.38 9.97
CA GLY A 144 -17.41 -6.05 9.53
C GLY A 144 -16.97 -5.64 8.13
N THR A 145 -16.74 -6.64 7.28
CA THR A 145 -16.18 -6.48 5.92
C THR A 145 -17.07 -5.64 5.00
N GLU A 146 -18.40 -5.76 5.06
CA GLU A 146 -19.29 -4.95 4.21
C GLU A 146 -19.27 -3.48 4.62
N ALA A 147 -19.20 -3.18 5.92
CA ALA A 147 -19.05 -1.82 6.39
C ALA A 147 -17.69 -1.22 5.96
N LYS A 148 -16.60 -2.02 6.01
CA LYS A 148 -15.28 -1.61 5.50
C LYS A 148 -15.34 -1.27 4.01
N ARG A 149 -15.92 -2.17 3.19
CA ARG A 149 -16.10 -1.97 1.75
C ARG A 149 -16.86 -0.68 1.41
N ARG A 150 -17.91 -0.36 2.15
CA ARG A 150 -18.71 0.87 1.96
C ARG A 150 -17.90 2.13 2.24
N VAL A 151 -17.05 2.10 3.26
CA VAL A 151 -16.12 3.21 3.56
C VAL A 151 -15.07 3.35 2.47
N SER A 152 -14.53 2.24 1.95
CA SER A 152 -13.58 2.26 0.82
C SER A 152 -14.15 2.94 -0.40
N LEU A 153 -15.35 2.51 -0.80
CA LEU A 153 -16.02 3.02 -2.01
C LEU A 153 -16.30 4.52 -1.90
N ALA A 154 -16.72 4.97 -0.72
CA ALA A 154 -16.95 6.39 -0.45
C ALA A 154 -15.66 7.23 -0.51
N GLN A 155 -14.48 6.62 -0.33
CA GLN A 155 -13.18 7.31 -0.43
C GLN A 155 -12.61 7.32 -1.87
N THR A 156 -13.05 6.43 -2.75
CA THR A 156 -12.51 6.30 -4.13
C THR A 156 -13.30 7.06 -5.19
N GLU A 157 -14.61 7.21 -5.02
CA GLU A 157 -15.44 7.97 -5.95
C GLU A 157 -15.53 9.42 -5.48
N SER A 158 -15.59 10.37 -6.41
CA SER A 158 -15.78 11.82 -6.18
C SER A 158 -17.09 12.20 -5.46
N GLN A 159 -17.79 11.22 -4.86
CA GLN A 159 -18.90 11.38 -3.93
C GLN A 159 -18.46 11.43 -2.44
N GLY A 160 -17.23 11.00 -2.11
CA GLY A 160 -16.37 11.42 -0.98
C GLY A 160 -16.85 11.35 0.48
N VAL A 161 -18.14 11.15 0.76
CA VAL A 161 -18.74 11.59 2.01
C VAL A 161 -19.78 10.57 2.50
N LEU A 162 -19.56 9.97 3.67
CA LEU A 162 -20.48 9.01 4.28
C LEU A 162 -21.54 9.75 5.10
N GLN A 163 -22.81 9.68 4.70
CA GLN A 163 -23.89 10.24 5.51
C GLN A 163 -24.23 9.31 6.68
N LEU A 164 -24.09 9.81 7.91
CA LEU A 164 -24.46 9.08 9.14
C LEU A 164 -25.91 9.33 9.52
N PHE A 165 -26.38 10.58 9.45
CA PHE A 165 -27.80 10.85 9.58
C PHE A 165 -28.25 12.07 8.79
N ASN A 166 -29.54 12.13 8.48
CA ASN A 166 -30.19 13.29 7.89
C ASN A 166 -31.49 13.62 8.61
N PHE A 167 -31.74 14.91 8.83
CA PHE A 167 -33.01 15.45 9.27
C PHE A 167 -33.47 16.44 8.22
N ASP A 168 -34.66 16.20 7.67
CA ASP A 168 -35.26 17.07 6.68
C ASP A 168 -36.65 17.51 7.16
N HIS A 169 -36.81 18.81 7.29
CA HIS A 169 -38.07 19.44 7.65
C HIS A 169 -38.55 20.31 6.49
N PRO A 170 -39.50 19.82 5.67
CA PRO A 170 -40.05 20.59 4.57
C PRO A 170 -41.10 21.58 5.07
N GLY A 171 -41.27 22.69 4.35
CA GLY A 171 -42.28 23.69 4.68
C GLY A 171 -41.95 25.06 4.11
N MET A 172 -42.76 26.07 4.47
CA MET A 172 -42.47 27.47 4.14
C MET A 172 -41.16 27.93 4.77
N VAL A 173 -40.82 27.40 5.95
CA VAL A 173 -39.46 27.44 6.50
C VAL A 173 -38.94 26.01 6.47
N SER A 174 -38.01 25.71 5.56
CA SER A 174 -37.41 24.38 5.47
C SER A 174 -36.07 24.33 6.19
N PHE A 175 -35.73 23.18 6.76
CA PHE A 175 -34.46 22.93 7.43
C PHE A 175 -33.93 21.57 7.02
N ASN A 176 -32.71 21.55 6.51
CA ASN A 176 -31.97 20.32 6.23
C ASN A 176 -30.71 20.27 7.08
N LEU A 177 -30.53 19.16 7.81
CA LEU A 177 -29.40 18.90 8.67
C LEU A 177 -28.83 17.52 8.36
N GLN A 178 -27.63 17.47 7.82
CA GLN A 178 -26.93 16.22 7.49
C GLN A 178 -25.68 16.10 8.34
N ALA A 179 -25.48 14.94 8.94
CA ALA A 179 -24.21 14.60 9.57
C ALA A 179 -23.45 13.62 8.69
N VAL A 180 -22.21 13.96 8.40
CA VAL A 180 -21.38 13.22 7.46
C VAL A 180 -20.00 12.93 8.03
N LEU A 181 -19.44 11.80 7.63
CA LEU A 181 -18.06 11.44 7.88
C LEU A 181 -17.30 11.55 6.55
N ASP A 182 -16.41 12.53 6.47
CA ASP A 182 -15.53 12.78 5.34
C ASP A 182 -14.10 12.43 5.76
N HIS A 183 -13.60 11.28 5.31
CA HIS A 183 -12.34 10.70 5.79
C HIS A 183 -12.29 10.58 7.33
N ASN A 184 -11.56 11.48 7.98
CA ASN A 184 -11.39 11.56 9.44
C ASN A 184 -12.18 12.72 10.08
N SER A 185 -12.89 13.51 9.26
CA SER A 185 -13.66 14.68 9.66
C SER A 185 -15.13 14.30 9.83
N PHE A 186 -15.63 14.40 11.05
CA PHE A 186 -17.07 14.35 11.32
C PHE A 186 -17.64 15.76 11.22
N GLU A 187 -18.55 15.96 10.27
CA GLU A 187 -19.07 17.27 9.89
C GLU A 187 -20.59 17.29 9.91
N MET A 188 -21.14 18.48 10.14
CA MET A 188 -22.56 18.78 10.02
C MET A 188 -22.76 19.76 8.87
N ARG A 189 -23.62 19.41 7.93
CA ARG A 189 -24.04 20.27 6.83
C ARG A 189 -25.45 20.78 7.12
N THR A 190 -25.64 22.08 7.05
CA THR A 190 -26.91 22.72 7.38
C THR A 190 -27.36 23.60 6.23
N GLN A 191 -28.65 23.54 5.91
CA GLN A 191 -29.27 24.40 4.90
C GLN A 191 -30.66 24.80 5.40
N MET A 192 -31.04 26.06 5.17
CA MET A 192 -32.37 26.57 5.52
C MET A 192 -33.03 27.10 4.25
N GLY A 193 -34.34 26.94 4.13
CA GLY A 193 -35.12 27.53 3.06
C GLY A 193 -36.26 28.39 3.58
N PHE A 194 -36.65 29.37 2.79
CA PHE A 194 -37.81 30.22 3.02
C PHE A 194 -38.61 30.35 1.72
N GLY A 195 -39.72 29.62 1.63
CA GLY A 195 -40.53 29.51 0.41
C GLY A 195 -39.72 28.93 -0.75
N PRO A 196 -39.57 29.62 -1.89
CA PRO A 196 -38.78 29.13 -3.03
C PRO A 196 -37.26 29.35 -2.87
N PHE A 197 -36.82 30.07 -1.84
CA PHE A 197 -35.42 30.43 -1.65
C PHE A 197 -34.74 29.45 -0.69
N ASN A 198 -33.51 29.04 -1.02
CA ASN A 198 -32.66 28.24 -0.14
C ASN A 198 -31.37 28.98 0.16
N SER A 199 -30.89 28.87 1.39
CA SER A 199 -29.56 29.32 1.77
C SER A 199 -28.50 28.47 1.07
N GLU A 200 -27.27 28.96 1.01
CA GLU A 200 -26.13 28.09 0.77
C GLU A 200 -26.02 27.04 1.88
N GLN A 201 -25.47 25.87 1.54
CA GLN A 201 -25.22 24.83 2.52
C GLN A 201 -23.97 25.18 3.33
N LYS A 202 -24.13 25.36 4.64
CA LYS A 202 -23.01 25.62 5.55
C LYS A 202 -22.45 24.31 6.08
N LYS A 203 -21.13 24.13 5.98
CA LYS A 203 -20.41 23.00 6.58
C LYS A 203 -19.83 23.42 7.92
N ILE A 204 -20.04 22.59 8.95
CA ILE A 204 -19.56 22.80 10.31
C ILE A 204 -18.77 21.55 10.69
N LYS A 205 -17.44 21.68 10.78
CA LYS A 205 -16.58 20.60 11.28
C LYS A 205 -16.82 20.43 12.77
N LEU A 206 -17.34 19.26 13.18
CA LEU A 206 -17.62 18.97 14.59
C LEU A 206 -16.39 18.39 15.27
N VAL A 207 -15.79 17.38 14.65
CA VAL A 207 -14.67 16.61 15.22
C VAL A 207 -13.74 16.16 14.11
N ASP A 208 -12.44 16.24 14.36
CA ASP A 208 -11.43 15.51 13.60
C ASP A 208 -10.94 14.35 14.44
N ILE A 209 -11.23 13.12 14.00
CA ILE A 209 -11.01 11.90 14.79
C ILE A 209 -9.53 11.75 15.12
N VAL A 210 -8.63 12.02 14.17
CA VAL A 210 -7.18 11.91 14.37
C VAL A 210 -6.72 12.93 15.39
N ASN A 211 -7.13 14.19 15.25
CA ASN A 211 -6.75 15.23 16.21
C ASN A 211 -7.35 14.97 17.61
N GLN A 212 -8.55 14.42 17.69
CA GLN A 212 -9.17 14.04 18.97
C GLN A 212 -8.32 13.00 19.69
N PHE A 213 -7.89 11.94 18.99
CA PHE A 213 -6.96 10.96 19.57
C PHE A 213 -5.60 11.58 19.89
N ALA A 214 -5.02 12.41 19.01
CA ALA A 214 -3.75 13.06 19.29
C ALA A 214 -3.81 13.83 20.63
N VAL A 215 -4.87 14.61 20.85
CA VAL A 215 -5.07 15.33 22.11
C VAL A 215 -5.13 14.37 23.30
N VAL A 216 -5.91 13.29 23.22
CA VAL A 216 -6.02 12.29 24.30
C VAL A 216 -4.67 11.61 24.55
N LEU A 217 -3.98 11.17 23.51
CA LEU A 217 -2.73 10.43 23.60
C LEU A 217 -1.59 11.30 24.15
N HIS A 218 -1.51 12.56 23.76
CA HIS A 218 -0.54 13.50 24.32
C HIS A 218 -0.84 13.91 25.76
N ALA A 219 -2.11 13.85 26.20
CA ALA A 219 -2.48 14.07 27.59
C ALA A 219 -2.11 12.90 28.51
N LEU A 220 -1.67 11.75 27.96
CA LEU A 220 -1.22 10.59 28.72
C LEU A 220 0.31 10.62 28.89
N PRO A 221 0.84 11.12 30.03
CA PRO A 221 2.27 11.37 30.22
C PRO A 221 3.11 10.08 30.31
N TRP A 222 2.45 8.95 30.53
CA TRP A 222 3.09 7.64 30.66
C TRP A 222 3.21 6.89 29.32
N LEU A 223 2.60 7.39 28.24
CA LEU A 223 2.78 6.82 26.91
C LEU A 223 4.11 7.23 26.30
N SER A 224 4.79 6.26 25.67
CA SER A 224 6.03 6.53 24.95
C SER A 224 5.78 7.39 23.72
N ALA A 225 6.76 8.20 23.31
CA ALA A 225 6.65 9.02 22.10
C ALA A 225 6.47 8.16 20.84
N ALA A 226 7.14 7.00 20.78
CA ALA A 226 6.97 6.02 19.71
C ALA A 226 5.54 5.46 19.66
N SER A 227 4.97 5.05 20.81
CA SER A 227 3.59 4.54 20.86
C SER A 227 2.57 5.57 20.38
N ARG A 228 2.74 6.84 20.78
CA ARG A 228 1.88 7.94 20.31
C ARG A 228 1.99 8.15 18.80
N LYS A 229 3.21 8.21 18.27
CA LYS A 229 3.47 8.45 16.85
C LYS A 229 2.82 7.37 15.98
N GLU A 230 3.05 6.10 16.33
CA GLU A 230 2.52 4.96 15.59
C GLU A 230 0.99 4.85 15.67
N ALA A 231 0.41 5.18 16.82
CA ALA A 231 -1.05 5.25 16.99
C ALA A 231 -1.70 6.33 16.09
N ILE A 232 -1.10 7.53 16.03
CA ILE A 232 -1.59 8.62 15.18
C ILE A 232 -1.44 8.26 13.70
N HIS A 233 -0.29 7.69 13.32
CA HIS A 233 -0.02 7.24 11.96
C HIS A 233 -1.02 6.15 11.51
N ALA A 234 -1.34 5.20 12.39
CA ALA A 234 -2.35 4.17 12.10
C ALA A 234 -3.76 4.76 11.90
N LEU A 235 -4.14 5.76 12.68
CA LEU A 235 -5.43 6.45 12.51
C LEU A 235 -5.50 7.19 11.16
N GLN A 236 -4.39 7.76 10.68
CA GLN A 236 -4.33 8.47 9.39
C GLN A 236 -4.39 7.54 8.17
N ASN A 237 -3.74 6.37 8.24
CA ASN A 237 -3.49 5.50 7.08
C ASN A 237 -4.38 4.24 7.00
N SER A 238 -5.38 4.15 7.86
CA SER A 238 -6.32 3.03 7.92
C SER A 238 -7.36 3.11 6.79
N ARG A 239 -6.98 2.69 5.57
CA ARG A 239 -7.84 2.59 4.38
C ARG A 239 -8.33 1.15 4.16
N PRO A 240 -9.60 0.92 3.78
CA PRO A 240 -10.08 -0.42 3.46
C PRO A 240 -9.98 -0.73 1.95
N ASP A 241 -9.65 -1.97 1.59
CA ASP A 241 -9.94 -2.69 0.33
C ASP A 241 -9.96 -1.89 -0.99
N VAL A 242 -8.81 -1.27 -1.31
CA VAL A 242 -8.45 -0.93 -2.69
C VAL A 242 -7.15 -1.67 -2.98
N LEU A 243 -7.00 -2.26 -4.18
CA LEU A 243 -5.71 -2.80 -4.64
C LEU A 243 -4.61 -1.84 -4.17
N PRO A 244 -3.62 -2.32 -3.39
CA PRO A 244 -2.50 -1.48 -2.99
C PRO A 244 -2.03 -0.73 -4.22
N THR A 245 -1.80 0.58 -4.12
CA THR A 245 -1.42 1.40 -5.29
C THR A 245 -0.20 0.85 -6.03
N THR A 246 0.60 0.03 -5.33
CA THR A 246 1.74 -0.74 -5.81
C THR A 246 1.38 -1.94 -6.70
N LEU A 247 0.19 -2.53 -6.62
CA LEU A 247 -0.24 -3.72 -7.38
C LEU A 247 -1.19 -3.39 -8.54
N LYS A 248 -1.00 -2.23 -9.18
CA LYS A 248 -1.79 -1.90 -10.37
C LYS A 248 -1.29 -2.68 -11.58
N PRO A 249 -2.15 -3.21 -12.47
CA PRO A 249 -1.71 -3.78 -13.73
C PRO A 249 -0.75 -2.85 -14.48
N GLY A 250 0.31 -3.41 -15.05
CA GLY A 250 1.41 -2.70 -15.71
C GLY A 250 2.56 -2.28 -14.78
N THR A 251 2.39 -2.33 -13.46
CA THR A 251 3.49 -2.03 -12.52
C THR A 251 4.44 -3.21 -12.35
N THR A 252 5.72 -2.93 -12.10
CA THR A 252 6.70 -3.94 -11.64
C THR A 252 6.89 -3.81 -10.14
N VAL A 253 6.87 -4.93 -9.43
CA VAL A 253 6.95 -4.98 -7.97
C VAL A 253 7.90 -6.03 -7.45
N GLY A 254 8.46 -5.77 -6.26
CA GLY A 254 9.04 -6.78 -5.38
C GLY A 254 8.07 -7.14 -4.28
N ILE A 255 7.75 -8.43 -4.11
CA ILE A 255 6.75 -8.89 -3.13
C ILE A 255 7.46 -9.37 -1.87
N HIS A 256 7.27 -8.68 -0.76
CA HIS A 256 7.97 -8.90 0.51
C HIS A 256 7.07 -9.55 1.56
N ASN A 257 7.49 -10.67 2.15
CA ASN A 257 6.84 -11.23 3.32
C ASN A 257 7.36 -10.59 4.61
N ARG A 258 6.39 -10.26 5.48
CA ARG A 258 6.64 -9.62 6.77
C ARG A 258 7.45 -10.46 7.75
N PHE A 259 7.09 -11.73 7.90
CA PHE A 259 7.54 -12.55 9.02
C PHE A 259 8.98 -12.98 8.83
N PHE A 260 9.29 -13.52 7.66
CA PHE A 260 10.65 -13.95 7.31
C PHE A 260 11.52 -12.78 6.84
N LYS A 261 10.91 -11.63 6.54
CA LYS A 261 11.55 -10.47 5.92
C LYS A 261 12.23 -10.85 4.60
N GLN A 262 11.53 -11.57 3.74
CA GLN A 262 12.08 -12.10 2.49
C GLN A 262 11.21 -11.68 1.31
N TYR A 263 11.81 -11.52 0.14
CA TYR A 263 11.09 -11.30 -1.10
C TYR A 263 10.76 -12.63 -1.76
N LEU A 264 9.58 -12.72 -2.36
CA LEU A 264 9.26 -13.80 -3.30
C LEU A 264 10.23 -13.73 -4.48
N ASN A 265 10.72 -14.87 -4.95
CA ASN A 265 11.48 -14.95 -6.18
C ASN A 265 11.21 -16.24 -6.94
N ILE A 266 11.61 -16.26 -8.20
CA ILE A 266 11.58 -17.47 -9.05
C ILE A 266 12.99 -17.73 -9.53
N TRP A 267 13.51 -18.94 -9.32
CA TRP A 267 14.84 -19.33 -9.78
C TRP A 267 14.83 -19.77 -11.26
N GLY A 268 16.02 -19.94 -11.83
CA GLY A 268 16.18 -20.28 -13.25
C GLY A 268 15.56 -21.62 -13.67
N ASP A 269 15.26 -22.51 -12.72
CA ASP A 269 14.60 -23.79 -12.91
C ASP A 269 13.07 -23.72 -12.70
N LEU A 270 12.49 -22.51 -12.65
CA LEU A 270 11.06 -22.22 -12.42
C LEU A 270 10.52 -22.60 -11.03
N THR A 271 11.40 -22.92 -10.09
CA THR A 271 11.00 -23.10 -8.70
C THR A 271 10.72 -21.75 -8.03
N VAL A 272 9.67 -21.70 -7.20
CA VAL A 272 9.27 -20.49 -6.48
C VAL A 272 9.85 -20.54 -5.07
N HIS A 273 10.68 -19.57 -4.75
CA HIS A 273 11.43 -19.48 -3.51
C HIS A 273 11.23 -18.12 -2.85
N SER A 274 12.00 -17.88 -1.80
CA SER A 274 12.18 -16.56 -1.23
C SER A 274 13.66 -16.17 -1.13
N SER A 275 13.91 -14.87 -1.03
CA SER A 275 15.25 -14.30 -0.91
C SER A 275 15.89 -14.57 0.46
N GLY A 276 17.10 -14.03 0.65
CA GLY A 276 17.66 -13.78 1.98
C GLY A 276 16.80 -12.82 2.82
N THR A 277 17.13 -12.68 4.09
CA THR A 277 16.47 -11.75 5.00
C THR A 277 16.85 -10.31 4.67
N HIS A 278 15.87 -9.49 4.28
CA HIS A 278 15.99 -8.08 3.94
C HIS A 278 14.86 -7.27 4.59
N ALA A 279 15.21 -6.15 5.22
CA ALA A 279 14.21 -5.22 5.75
C ALA A 279 13.36 -4.64 4.61
N PHE A 280 12.08 -4.39 4.88
CA PHE A 280 11.23 -3.73 3.89
C PHE A 280 11.61 -2.26 3.72
N GLU A 281 12.01 -1.57 4.78
CA GLU A 281 12.26 -0.11 4.73
C GLU A 281 13.52 0.27 3.93
N THR A 282 14.40 -0.70 3.65
CA THR A 282 15.51 -0.48 2.71
C THR A 282 14.95 -0.45 1.29
N ALA A 283 15.41 0.51 0.49
CA ALA A 283 15.04 0.59 -0.92
C ALA A 283 15.28 -0.76 -1.62
N PHE A 284 14.34 -1.16 -2.47
CA PHE A 284 14.47 -2.37 -3.29
C PHE A 284 15.71 -2.24 -4.18
N ASP A 285 16.61 -3.23 -4.14
CA ASP A 285 17.85 -3.15 -4.89
C ASP A 285 17.58 -3.26 -6.40
N PRO A 286 18.01 -2.29 -7.22
CA PRO A 286 17.83 -2.34 -8.67
C PRO A 286 18.61 -3.48 -9.37
N HIS A 287 19.40 -4.29 -8.65
CA HIS A 287 20.05 -5.50 -9.17
C HIS A 287 19.33 -6.81 -8.78
N TRP A 288 18.31 -6.75 -7.92
CA TRP A 288 17.48 -7.92 -7.58
C TRP A 288 16.52 -8.20 -8.72
N ILE A 289 16.97 -9.05 -9.64
CA ILE A 289 16.27 -9.38 -10.87
C ILE A 289 15.46 -10.68 -10.79
N TRP A 290 15.60 -11.46 -9.71
CA TRP A 290 14.80 -12.67 -9.46
C TRP A 290 13.53 -12.37 -8.66
N GLU A 291 13.49 -11.22 -7.99
CA GLU A 291 12.44 -10.78 -7.08
C GLU A 291 11.39 -9.89 -7.79
N ARG A 292 11.49 -9.72 -9.12
CA ARG A 292 10.68 -8.76 -9.90
C ARG A 292 9.51 -9.41 -10.59
N PHE A 293 8.32 -8.89 -10.31
CA PHE A 293 7.08 -9.33 -10.93
C PHE A 293 6.37 -8.16 -11.59
N THR A 294 6.05 -8.29 -12.87
CA THR A 294 5.08 -7.43 -13.54
C THR A 294 3.68 -7.88 -13.13
N VAL A 295 2.85 -6.94 -12.69
CA VAL A 295 1.44 -7.20 -12.39
C VAL A 295 0.66 -7.14 -13.70
N ILE A 296 -0.03 -8.23 -14.02
CA ILE A 296 -0.87 -8.36 -15.22
C ILE A 296 -2.33 -8.40 -14.80
N ASP A 297 -3.21 -7.72 -15.54
CA ASP A 297 -4.65 -7.83 -15.34
C ASP A 297 -5.12 -9.22 -15.77
N ALA A 298 -5.66 -9.99 -14.83
CA ALA A 298 -6.24 -11.30 -15.12
C ALA A 298 -7.75 -11.19 -15.44
N GLY A 299 -8.37 -10.02 -15.27
CA GLY A 299 -9.81 -9.82 -15.40
C GLY A 299 -10.57 -10.21 -14.13
N ASN A 300 -11.84 -9.80 -14.04
CA ASN A 300 -12.73 -10.06 -12.88
C ASN A 300 -12.18 -9.56 -11.52
N GLY A 301 -11.31 -8.54 -11.55
CA GLY A 301 -10.67 -7.99 -10.36
C GLY A 301 -9.52 -8.85 -9.80
N GLU A 302 -9.05 -9.83 -10.57
CA GLU A 302 -7.89 -10.66 -10.24
C GLU A 302 -6.64 -10.14 -10.94
N ILE A 303 -5.47 -10.44 -10.36
CA ILE A 303 -4.18 -10.16 -10.97
C ILE A 303 -3.45 -11.46 -11.30
N ALA A 304 -2.45 -11.37 -12.18
CA ALA A 304 -1.41 -12.37 -12.34
C ALA A 304 -0.03 -11.74 -12.15
N LEU A 305 0.94 -12.55 -11.72
CA LEU A 305 2.31 -12.10 -11.47
C LEU A 305 3.23 -12.73 -12.51
N HIS A 306 3.72 -11.91 -13.44
CA HIS A 306 4.66 -12.31 -14.49
C HIS A 306 6.09 -12.01 -14.04
N HIS A 307 6.94 -13.01 -14.03
CA HIS A 307 8.35 -12.87 -13.69
C HIS A 307 9.17 -12.62 -14.96
N GLN A 308 9.71 -11.40 -15.05
CA GLN A 308 10.34 -10.86 -16.27
C GLN A 308 11.55 -11.69 -16.70
N ARG A 309 12.39 -12.12 -15.75
CA ARG A 309 13.66 -12.78 -16.06
C ARG A 309 13.49 -14.17 -16.67
N SER A 310 12.56 -14.97 -16.16
CA SER A 310 12.27 -16.31 -16.71
C SER A 310 11.12 -16.30 -17.70
N ASN A 311 10.54 -15.14 -18.01
CA ASN A 311 9.37 -15.00 -18.88
C ASN A 311 8.27 -16.02 -18.53
N SER A 312 7.81 -15.98 -17.28
CA SER A 312 6.92 -17.00 -16.72
C SER A 312 5.89 -16.42 -15.76
N PHE A 313 4.72 -17.02 -15.64
CA PHE A 313 3.74 -16.67 -14.62
C PHE A 313 3.88 -17.52 -13.36
N LEU A 314 3.74 -16.86 -12.20
CA LEU A 314 3.56 -17.52 -10.91
C LEU A 314 2.20 -18.22 -10.86
N GLY A 315 2.18 -19.48 -10.43
CA GLY A 315 0.98 -20.25 -10.16
C GLY A 315 0.99 -20.90 -8.79
N VAL A 316 -0.20 -21.21 -8.27
CA VAL A 316 -0.40 -22.04 -7.10
C VAL A 316 -1.49 -23.08 -7.35
N ASN A 317 -1.24 -24.33 -6.97
CA ASN A 317 -2.20 -25.43 -7.10
C ASN A 317 -2.10 -26.41 -5.93
N ALA A 318 -2.76 -27.56 -5.98
CA ALA A 318 -2.75 -28.52 -4.86
C ALA A 318 -1.34 -29.05 -4.49
N HIS A 319 -0.34 -28.92 -5.37
CA HIS A 319 1.02 -29.44 -5.17
C HIS A 319 2.03 -28.39 -4.70
N GLY A 320 1.70 -27.10 -4.74
CA GLY A 320 2.60 -26.04 -4.31
C GLY A 320 2.53 -24.79 -5.17
N ALA A 321 3.44 -23.86 -4.90
CA ALA A 321 3.73 -22.74 -5.79
C ALA A 321 4.71 -23.19 -6.88
N TYR A 322 4.48 -22.74 -8.11
CA TYR A 322 5.30 -23.06 -9.27
C TYR A 322 5.30 -21.90 -10.27
N ALA A 323 6.18 -21.96 -11.26
CA ALA A 323 6.15 -21.03 -12.39
C ALA A 323 6.00 -21.77 -13.73
N ILE A 324 5.40 -21.11 -14.71
CA ILE A 324 5.22 -21.66 -16.06
C ILE A 324 5.56 -20.63 -17.13
N TYR A 325 6.35 -21.03 -18.13
CA TYR A 325 6.77 -20.17 -19.24
C TYR A 325 5.58 -19.62 -20.03
N ALA A 326 5.51 -18.30 -20.15
CA ALA A 326 4.59 -17.58 -21.04
C ALA A 326 4.94 -16.08 -21.09
N ALA A 327 4.69 -15.47 -22.24
CA ALA A 327 4.87 -14.04 -22.46
C ALA A 327 3.89 -13.20 -21.64
N ALA A 328 4.29 -11.98 -21.28
CA ALA A 328 3.50 -11.07 -20.45
C ALA A 328 2.24 -10.51 -21.14
N ALA A 329 2.17 -10.59 -22.48
CA ALA A 329 1.16 -9.92 -23.31
C ALA A 329 -0.28 -10.17 -22.86
N GLN A 330 -0.62 -11.40 -22.45
CA GLN A 330 -1.88 -11.69 -21.76
C GLN A 330 -1.82 -13.04 -21.05
N LEU A 331 -2.44 -13.14 -19.87
CA LEU A 331 -2.66 -14.44 -19.22
C LEU A 331 -3.70 -15.25 -20.01
N PRO A 332 -3.40 -16.49 -20.44
CA PRO A 332 -4.39 -17.33 -21.11
C PRO A 332 -5.66 -17.52 -20.26
N ALA A 333 -6.83 -17.42 -20.89
CA ALA A 333 -8.13 -17.57 -20.22
C ALA A 333 -8.27 -18.85 -19.36
N PRO A 334 -7.83 -20.06 -19.80
CA PRO A 334 -8.01 -21.28 -19.00
C PRO A 334 -7.02 -21.42 -17.84
N TRP A 335 -6.04 -20.53 -17.70
CA TRP A 335 -5.02 -20.62 -16.64
C TRP A 335 -5.58 -20.07 -15.34
N LEU A 336 -6.12 -20.96 -14.50
CA LEU A 336 -6.76 -20.59 -13.24
C LEU A 336 -5.77 -20.52 -12.07
N ASP A 337 -4.69 -21.29 -12.11
CA ASP A 337 -3.70 -21.38 -11.03
C ASP A 337 -2.84 -20.10 -10.90
N GLN A 338 -2.76 -19.31 -11.98
CA GLN A 338 -1.99 -18.05 -12.07
C GLN A 338 -2.79 -16.81 -11.65
N ARG A 339 -4.07 -16.98 -11.30
CA ARG A 339 -5.00 -15.89 -10.97
C ARG A 339 -5.05 -15.70 -9.47
N PHE A 340 -4.83 -14.47 -9.02
CA PHE A 340 -4.85 -14.12 -7.60
C PHE A 340 -5.85 -13.01 -7.34
N GLU A 341 -6.76 -13.28 -6.41
CA GLU A 341 -7.47 -12.23 -5.71
C GLU A 341 -6.53 -11.62 -4.67
N VAL A 342 -6.32 -10.31 -4.77
CA VAL A 342 -5.56 -9.54 -3.77
C VAL A 342 -6.48 -9.27 -2.60
N VAL A 343 -6.24 -9.99 -1.50
CA VAL A 343 -7.00 -9.78 -0.26
C VAL A 343 -6.26 -8.75 0.55
N THR A 344 -6.83 -7.55 0.60
CA THR A 344 -6.25 -6.40 1.27
C THR A 344 -6.32 -6.59 2.79
N ILE A 345 -5.22 -6.25 3.46
CA ILE A 345 -5.08 -6.36 4.91
C ILE A 345 -4.71 -4.96 5.42
N SER A 346 -4.80 -4.73 6.73
CA SER A 346 -4.38 -3.47 7.34
C SER A 346 -2.92 -3.13 7.06
N ASN A 347 -2.60 -1.83 6.96
CA ASN A 347 -1.24 -1.28 6.88
C ASN A 347 -0.46 -1.66 5.61
N GLY A 348 -1.14 -1.65 4.45
CA GLY A 348 -0.51 -1.91 3.15
C GLY A 348 -0.10 -3.36 2.92
N TYR A 349 -0.43 -4.25 3.85
CA TYR A 349 -0.28 -5.68 3.65
C TYR A 349 -1.42 -6.23 2.80
N PHE A 350 -1.15 -7.33 2.10
CA PHE A 350 -2.13 -8.08 1.34
C PHE A 350 -1.79 -9.56 1.33
N GLY A 351 -2.78 -10.40 1.07
CA GLY A 351 -2.60 -11.80 0.73
C GLY A 351 -2.86 -12.05 -0.75
N LEU A 352 -2.21 -13.08 -1.29
CA LEU A 352 -2.42 -13.56 -2.65
C LEU A 352 -3.24 -14.84 -2.59
N PHE A 353 -4.55 -14.73 -2.82
CA PHE A 353 -5.50 -15.84 -2.74
C PHE A 353 -5.87 -16.36 -4.11
N ASN A 354 -5.68 -17.64 -4.37
CA ASN A 354 -6.16 -18.28 -5.59
C ASN A 354 -7.56 -18.87 -5.36
N ARG A 355 -8.57 -18.30 -6.03
CA ARG A 355 -9.97 -18.71 -5.87
C ARG A 355 -10.25 -20.13 -6.31
N HIS A 356 -9.51 -20.64 -7.29
CA HIS A 356 -9.71 -21.97 -7.86
C HIS A 356 -9.26 -23.07 -6.90
N SER A 357 -8.01 -22.98 -6.43
CA SER A 357 -7.41 -23.95 -5.53
C SER A 357 -7.74 -23.70 -4.05
N LYS A 358 -8.36 -22.55 -3.72
CA LYS A 358 -8.68 -22.14 -2.34
C LYS A 358 -7.43 -22.06 -1.46
N ASN A 359 -6.34 -21.58 -2.04
CA ASN A 359 -5.04 -21.50 -1.37
C ASN A 359 -4.51 -20.08 -1.37
N TYR A 360 -3.89 -19.71 -0.25
CA TYR A 360 -3.01 -18.57 -0.13
C TYR A 360 -1.57 -18.96 -0.46
N LEU A 361 -0.89 -18.11 -1.22
CA LEU A 361 0.57 -18.16 -1.29
C LEU A 361 1.18 -17.84 0.09
N SER A 362 2.20 -18.60 0.47
CA SER A 362 2.92 -18.42 1.73
C SER A 362 4.42 -18.51 1.52
N ILE A 363 5.19 -17.72 2.27
CA ILE A 363 6.64 -17.93 2.42
C ILE A 363 6.88 -18.71 3.72
N GLY A 364 7.78 -19.69 3.67
CA GLY A 364 8.18 -20.53 4.80
C GLY A 364 9.61 -20.28 5.27
N ASP A 365 10.06 -21.12 6.19
CA ASP A 365 11.45 -21.16 6.60
C ASP A 365 12.36 -21.72 5.48
N ASN A 366 13.67 -21.54 5.63
CA ASN A 366 14.69 -22.07 4.72
C ASN A 366 14.52 -21.68 3.24
N HIS A 367 14.06 -20.46 2.96
CA HIS A 367 13.87 -19.93 1.60
C HIS A 367 12.79 -20.64 0.77
N GLY A 368 11.84 -21.32 1.44
CA GLY A 368 10.76 -22.06 0.79
C GLY A 368 9.47 -21.26 0.60
N THR A 369 8.63 -21.74 -0.31
CA THR A 369 7.22 -21.35 -0.38
C THR A 369 6.32 -22.54 -0.09
N TYR A 370 5.13 -22.28 0.44
CA TYR A 370 4.12 -23.30 0.69
C TYR A 370 2.73 -22.70 0.57
N LEU A 371 1.71 -23.53 0.77
CA LEU A 371 0.31 -23.14 0.61
C LEU A 371 -0.45 -23.19 1.92
N PHE A 372 -1.31 -22.21 2.11
CA PHE A 372 -2.28 -22.21 3.18
C PHE A 372 -3.68 -22.34 2.58
N HIS A 373 -4.30 -23.50 2.77
CA HIS A 373 -5.65 -23.74 2.32
C HIS A 373 -6.65 -22.96 3.17
N SER A 374 -7.54 -22.22 2.51
CA SER A 374 -8.65 -21.50 3.15
C SER A 374 -9.90 -21.58 2.28
N PRO A 375 -11.03 -22.12 2.79
CA PRO A 375 -12.26 -22.25 2.01
C PRO A 375 -12.87 -20.89 1.63
N THR A 376 -12.60 -19.85 2.41
CA THR A 376 -12.96 -18.47 2.11
C THR A 376 -11.71 -17.64 1.85
N LYS A 377 -11.90 -16.48 1.22
CA LYS A 377 -10.84 -15.49 1.03
C LYS A 377 -10.51 -14.74 2.33
N ASP A 378 -11.09 -15.10 3.47
CA ASP A 378 -10.78 -14.42 4.72
C ASP A 378 -9.47 -14.99 5.27
N LEU A 379 -8.50 -14.12 5.55
CA LEU A 379 -7.25 -14.52 6.18
C LEU A 379 -7.33 -14.21 7.68
N PRO A 380 -7.35 -15.23 8.57
CA PRO A 380 -7.49 -14.97 10.00
C PRO A 380 -6.30 -14.16 10.57
N PRO A 381 -6.51 -13.40 11.65
CA PRO A 381 -5.43 -12.68 12.32
C PRO A 381 -4.28 -13.61 12.75
N GLY A 382 -3.03 -13.16 12.58
CA GLY A 382 -1.84 -13.93 12.95
C GLY A 382 -1.23 -14.81 11.84
N HIS A 383 -1.89 -14.94 10.69
CA HIS A 383 -1.38 -15.63 9.50
C HIS A 383 -0.31 -14.82 8.75
N THR A 384 0.80 -14.54 9.43
CA THR A 384 1.85 -13.60 8.97
C THR A 384 2.71 -14.12 7.81
N HIS A 385 2.68 -15.41 7.52
CA HIS A 385 3.42 -16.02 6.41
C HIS A 385 2.75 -15.78 5.04
N GLN A 386 1.45 -15.47 5.07
CA GLN A 386 0.61 -15.14 3.90
C GLN A 386 0.48 -13.62 3.70
N GLN A 387 1.10 -12.82 4.57
CA GLN A 387 1.03 -11.36 4.54
C GLN A 387 2.22 -10.78 3.78
N PHE A 388 1.91 -10.10 2.68
CA PHE A 388 2.89 -9.49 1.79
C PHE A 388 2.73 -7.98 1.73
N ARG A 389 3.82 -7.27 1.47
CA ARG A 389 3.85 -5.89 0.98
C ARG A 389 4.51 -5.88 -0.39
N ALA A 390 4.30 -4.81 -1.14
CA ALA A 390 4.94 -4.65 -2.44
C ALA A 390 5.81 -3.39 -2.42
N HIS A 391 7.06 -3.54 -2.85
CA HIS A 391 7.87 -2.42 -3.31
C HIS A 391 7.52 -2.15 -4.76
N LEU A 392 7.22 -0.89 -5.09
CA LEU A 392 7.17 -0.47 -6.48
C LEU A 392 8.60 -0.40 -7.01
N VAL A 393 8.89 -1.18 -8.04
CA VAL A 393 10.18 -1.15 -8.72
C VAL A 393 10.05 -0.19 -9.88
N GLU A 394 10.75 0.95 -9.78
CA GLU A 394 10.77 1.88 -10.90
C GLU A 394 11.46 1.23 -12.10
N PRO A 395 10.84 1.28 -13.30
CA PRO A 395 11.48 0.76 -14.49
C PRO A 395 12.77 1.53 -14.77
N LEU A 396 13.85 0.82 -15.04
CA LEU A 396 15.14 1.42 -15.40
C LEU A 396 15.09 2.13 -16.75
N LEU A 397 14.23 1.65 -17.66
CA LEU A 397 13.99 2.20 -19.00
C LEU A 397 12.63 2.92 -19.00
N LYS A 398 12.61 4.18 -18.57
CA LYS A 398 11.39 5.00 -18.56
C LYS A 398 11.20 5.67 -19.93
N PRO A 399 10.01 5.62 -20.56
CA PRO A 399 9.74 6.39 -21.77
C PRO A 399 10.13 7.87 -21.60
N GLY A 400 10.76 8.43 -22.63
CA GLY A 400 11.35 9.77 -22.64
C GLY A 400 12.77 9.87 -22.06
N ALA A 401 13.27 8.85 -21.36
CA ALA A 401 14.65 8.85 -20.86
C ALA A 401 15.66 8.63 -21.99
N ILE A 402 16.83 9.25 -21.87
CA ILE A 402 18.00 8.95 -22.72
C ILE A 402 18.92 8.04 -21.91
N VAL A 403 19.19 6.85 -22.45
CA VAL A 403 19.95 5.80 -21.76
C VAL A 403 21.15 5.34 -22.60
N ALA A 404 22.13 4.77 -21.93
CA ALA A 404 23.19 3.97 -22.52
C ALA A 404 23.20 2.59 -21.86
N LEU A 405 23.40 1.53 -22.65
CA LEU A 405 23.34 0.15 -22.15
C LEU A 405 24.75 -0.38 -21.95
N TYR A 406 25.17 -0.53 -20.69
CA TYR A 406 26.50 -1.01 -20.32
C TYR A 406 26.49 -2.49 -19.92
N ASN A 407 27.43 -3.27 -20.46
CA ASN A 407 27.65 -4.64 -20.04
C ASN A 407 28.78 -4.72 -19.00
N ASN A 408 28.48 -5.16 -17.78
CA ASN A 408 29.45 -5.21 -16.68
C ASN A 408 30.48 -6.34 -16.80
N ILE A 409 30.25 -7.34 -17.64
CA ILE A 409 31.19 -8.46 -17.87
C ILE A 409 32.21 -8.06 -18.94
N HIS A 410 31.74 -7.42 -20.01
CA HIS A 410 32.55 -7.05 -21.17
C HIS A 410 33.09 -5.63 -21.10
N HIS A 411 32.66 -4.84 -20.11
CA HIS A 411 33.10 -3.46 -19.90
C HIS A 411 32.88 -2.58 -21.13
N ARG A 412 31.71 -2.68 -21.77
CA ARG A 412 31.40 -2.00 -23.05
C ARG A 412 29.94 -1.54 -23.08
N TYR A 413 29.69 -0.49 -23.86
CA TYR A 413 28.34 -0.02 -24.18
C TYR A 413 27.84 -0.61 -25.49
N VAL A 414 26.54 -0.81 -25.59
CA VAL A 414 25.86 -0.99 -26.87
C VAL A 414 25.94 0.34 -27.64
N ARG A 415 26.27 0.28 -28.93
CA ARG A 415 26.29 1.44 -29.81
C ARG A 415 25.62 1.15 -31.14
N MET A 416 25.02 2.16 -31.74
CA MET A 416 24.56 2.12 -33.12
C MET A 416 25.59 2.79 -34.02
N ASN A 417 25.93 2.16 -35.13
CA ASN A 417 26.80 2.71 -36.15
C ASN A 417 26.09 2.65 -37.50
N HIS A 418 25.46 3.76 -37.89
CA HIS A 418 24.61 3.83 -39.09
C HIS A 418 23.43 2.85 -39.07
N ALA A 419 23.57 1.70 -39.74
CA ALA A 419 22.55 0.66 -39.80
C ALA A 419 22.88 -0.53 -38.88
N ASP A 420 24.09 -0.56 -38.34
CA ASP A 420 24.63 -1.70 -37.61
C ASP A 420 24.58 -1.46 -36.10
N MET A 421 24.41 -2.55 -35.35
CA MET A 421 24.53 -2.56 -33.88
C MET A 421 25.87 -3.16 -33.51
N GLU A 422 26.64 -2.40 -32.74
CA GLU A 422 28.01 -2.74 -32.35
C GLU A 422 28.20 -2.54 -30.84
N VAL A 423 29.42 -2.76 -30.37
CA VAL A 423 29.86 -2.41 -29.02
C VAL A 423 30.90 -1.30 -29.05
N SER A 424 30.93 -0.49 -28.01
CA SER A 424 31.98 0.51 -27.81
C SER A 424 33.35 -0.14 -27.58
N HIS A 425 34.38 0.70 -27.45
CA HIS A 425 35.65 0.30 -26.85
C HIS A 425 35.46 -0.01 -25.34
N VAL A 426 36.49 -0.57 -24.71
CA VAL A 426 36.41 -0.98 -23.30
C VAL A 426 36.40 0.25 -22.39
N HIS A 427 35.47 0.24 -21.42
CA HIS A 427 35.28 1.21 -20.34
C HIS A 427 35.13 0.44 -19.03
N LEU A 428 36.07 0.62 -18.09
CA LEU A 428 36.12 -0.19 -16.88
C LEU A 428 34.91 0.05 -15.98
N HIS A 429 34.34 1.26 -16.03
CA HIS A 429 33.22 1.65 -15.20
C HIS A 429 32.05 2.23 -16.01
N PRO A 430 30.80 1.97 -15.60
CA PRO A 430 29.62 2.63 -16.17
C PRO A 430 29.66 4.16 -16.08
N THR A 431 30.46 4.70 -15.14
CA THR A 431 30.64 6.14 -14.93
C THR A 431 31.58 6.78 -15.95
N ASP A 432 32.31 5.98 -16.75
CA ASP A 432 33.20 6.47 -17.80
C ASP A 432 32.41 6.97 -19.03
N PHE A 433 31.08 6.84 -19.02
CA PHE A 433 30.21 7.32 -20.08
C PHE A 433 30.30 8.83 -20.27
N HIS A 434 30.44 9.27 -21.52
CA HIS A 434 30.42 10.69 -21.86
C HIS A 434 29.15 11.08 -22.61
N HIS A 435 28.51 12.18 -22.20
CA HIS A 435 27.25 12.66 -22.77
C HIS A 435 27.34 13.08 -24.25
N THR A 436 28.53 13.14 -24.83
CA THR A 436 28.72 13.42 -26.28
C THR A 436 28.82 12.15 -27.13
N TRP A 437 28.75 10.96 -26.51
CA TRP A 437 28.78 9.68 -27.21
C TRP A 437 27.39 9.33 -27.73
N HIS A 438 27.02 10.03 -28.81
CA HIS A 438 25.66 9.99 -29.35
C HIS A 438 25.29 8.68 -30.04
N ALA A 439 26.27 7.85 -30.40
CA ALA A 439 26.03 6.52 -30.98
C ALA A 439 25.59 5.49 -29.92
N GLU A 440 25.99 5.70 -28.67
CA GLU A 440 25.70 4.88 -27.50
C GLU A 440 24.43 5.33 -26.77
N GLN A 441 23.78 6.40 -27.23
CA GLN A 441 22.59 6.99 -26.63
C GLN A 441 21.31 6.53 -27.32
N PHE A 442 20.36 6.06 -26.52
CA PHE A 442 19.04 5.64 -26.97
C PHE A 442 17.96 6.36 -26.17
N VAL A 443 17.02 6.98 -26.87
CA VAL A 443 15.77 7.45 -26.29
C VAL A 443 14.88 6.23 -26.07
N VAL A 444 14.38 6.07 -24.86
CA VAL A 444 13.36 5.08 -24.55
C VAL A 444 12.02 5.63 -25.05
N VAL A 445 11.36 4.90 -25.95
CA VAL A 445 10.07 5.24 -26.52
C VAL A 445 9.02 4.27 -25.97
N ASP A 446 7.84 4.77 -25.62
CA ASP A 446 6.71 3.93 -25.21
C ASP A 446 6.17 3.18 -26.44
N ALA A 447 6.22 1.84 -26.40
CA ALA A 447 5.73 1.01 -27.49
C ALA A 447 4.28 0.51 -27.27
N GLY A 448 3.64 0.92 -26.16
CA GLY A 448 2.32 0.42 -25.75
C GLY A 448 2.42 -0.92 -25.01
N ASN A 449 1.31 -1.35 -24.38
CA ASN A 449 1.21 -2.63 -23.66
C ASN A 449 2.30 -2.92 -22.60
N GLY A 450 2.94 -1.88 -22.06
CA GLY A 450 4.05 -2.02 -21.11
C GLY A 450 5.40 -2.36 -21.76
N GLU A 451 5.47 -2.30 -23.10
CA GLU A 451 6.69 -2.50 -23.88
C GLU A 451 7.37 -1.17 -24.19
N ILE A 452 8.67 -1.24 -24.52
CA ILE A 452 9.48 -0.07 -24.88
C ILE A 452 10.27 -0.35 -26.15
N ALA A 453 10.54 0.71 -26.90
CA ALA A 453 11.48 0.71 -28.01
C ALA A 453 12.70 1.60 -27.69
N LEU A 454 13.86 1.27 -28.25
CA LEU A 454 15.09 2.04 -28.07
C LEU A 454 15.45 2.75 -29.36
N PHE A 455 15.35 4.08 -29.36
CA PHE A 455 15.53 4.93 -30.53
C PHE A 455 16.87 5.67 -30.50
N SER A 456 17.68 5.53 -31.54
CA SER A 456 18.86 6.37 -31.74
C SER A 456 18.48 7.64 -32.48
N TRP A 457 18.50 8.77 -31.77
CA TRP A 457 18.30 10.09 -32.38
C TRP A 457 19.41 10.45 -33.37
N ARG A 458 20.62 9.91 -33.18
CA ARG A 458 21.77 10.20 -34.05
C ARG A 458 21.59 9.62 -35.45
N PHE A 459 20.99 8.44 -35.54
CA PHE A 459 20.83 7.68 -36.78
C PHE A 459 19.39 7.60 -37.28
N ASN A 460 18.43 8.10 -36.50
CA ASN A 460 16.98 8.07 -36.75
C ASN A 460 16.49 6.64 -36.95
N ARG A 461 16.84 5.73 -36.04
CA ARG A 461 16.50 4.30 -36.14
C ARG A 461 16.25 3.69 -34.77
N PHE A 462 15.42 2.65 -34.74
CA PHE A 462 15.20 1.83 -33.54
C PHE A 462 16.15 0.64 -33.51
N ILE A 463 16.47 0.14 -32.31
CA ILE A 463 17.06 -1.20 -32.13
C ILE A 463 15.98 -2.26 -32.43
N MET A 464 16.33 -3.30 -33.18
CA MET A 464 15.44 -4.41 -33.50
C MET A 464 16.15 -5.76 -33.39
N MET A 465 15.36 -6.82 -33.24
CA MET A 465 15.80 -8.20 -33.44
C MET A 465 15.50 -8.57 -34.89
N ALA A 466 16.54 -8.75 -35.72
CA ALA A 466 16.38 -9.13 -37.12
C ALA A 466 16.49 -10.65 -37.31
N ALA A 467 15.57 -11.20 -38.10
CA ALA A 467 15.63 -12.58 -38.59
C ALA A 467 16.07 -12.55 -40.06
N GLU A 468 17.15 -13.25 -40.41
CA GLU A 468 17.50 -13.41 -41.82
C GLU A 468 16.61 -14.48 -42.47
N PRO A 469 16.02 -14.24 -43.65
CA PRO A 469 15.03 -15.15 -44.24
C PRO A 469 15.56 -16.55 -44.61
N ASN A 470 16.88 -16.79 -44.64
CA ASN A 470 17.44 -17.97 -45.33
C ASN A 470 18.67 -18.63 -44.69
N VAL A 471 18.97 -18.43 -43.42
CA VAL A 471 19.97 -19.24 -42.72
C VAL A 471 19.46 -19.62 -41.35
N HIS A 472 19.58 -20.89 -40.96
CA HIS A 472 19.27 -21.41 -39.62
C HIS A 472 20.25 -20.86 -38.55
N VAL A 473 20.46 -19.55 -38.51
CA VAL A 473 21.40 -18.87 -37.61
C VAL A 473 20.58 -17.92 -36.75
N PHE A 474 20.81 -18.04 -35.45
CA PHE A 474 20.26 -17.24 -34.36
C PHE A 474 20.04 -15.76 -34.76
N GLY A 475 18.86 -15.22 -34.44
CA GLY A 475 18.55 -13.81 -34.71
C GLY A 475 19.62 -12.87 -34.18
N HIS A 476 19.93 -11.81 -34.93
CA HIS A 476 20.93 -10.81 -34.54
C HIS A 476 20.24 -9.48 -34.19
N VAL A 477 20.92 -8.69 -33.35
CA VAL A 477 20.46 -7.33 -33.03
C VAL A 477 20.87 -6.42 -34.18
N ALA A 478 19.92 -5.67 -34.75
CA ALA A 478 20.12 -4.75 -35.87
C ALA A 478 19.42 -3.40 -35.60
N SER A 479 19.49 -2.48 -36.54
CA SER A 479 18.68 -1.26 -36.53
C SER A 479 17.50 -1.36 -37.52
N SER A 480 16.42 -0.62 -37.26
CA SER A 480 15.24 -0.57 -38.14
C SER A 480 15.62 -0.24 -39.59
N GLU A 481 15.04 -0.94 -40.57
CA GLU A 481 15.40 -0.80 -41.99
C GLU A 481 15.15 0.61 -42.54
N VAL A 482 14.06 1.25 -42.08
CA VAL A 482 13.67 2.61 -42.45
C VAL A 482 14.14 3.59 -41.39
N ARG A 483 14.57 4.79 -41.83
CA ARG A 483 14.79 5.92 -40.91
C ARG A 483 13.44 6.39 -40.39
N ALA A 484 13.26 6.37 -39.09
CA ALA A 484 12.02 6.69 -38.39
C ALA A 484 12.23 7.90 -37.47
N GLY A 485 11.18 8.69 -37.24
CA GLY A 485 11.09 9.56 -36.07
C GLY A 485 10.83 8.74 -34.81
N SER A 486 10.97 9.36 -33.64
CA SER A 486 10.66 8.71 -32.36
C SER A 486 9.19 8.32 -32.23
N ASP A 487 8.31 8.99 -32.98
CA ASP A 487 6.86 8.80 -32.95
C ASP A 487 6.39 7.83 -34.05
N ASP A 488 7.31 7.41 -34.94
CA ASP A 488 7.03 6.55 -36.10
C ASP A 488 7.29 5.07 -35.76
N LEU A 489 6.63 4.56 -34.71
CA LEU A 489 6.65 3.11 -34.43
C LEU A 489 5.98 2.37 -35.61
N PRO A 490 6.60 1.32 -36.19
CA PRO A 490 5.98 0.58 -37.28
C PRO A 490 4.63 -0.01 -36.85
N ASP A 491 3.59 0.14 -37.67
CA ASP A 491 2.23 -0.33 -37.35
C ASP A 491 2.17 -1.84 -37.01
N TRP A 492 3.13 -2.63 -37.50
CA TRP A 492 3.24 -4.07 -37.23
C TRP A 492 3.97 -4.42 -35.91
N TRP A 493 4.43 -3.42 -35.14
CA TRP A 493 5.00 -3.61 -33.79
C TRP A 493 3.94 -3.58 -32.68
N ILE A 494 2.72 -3.13 -32.96
CA ILE A 494 1.68 -2.86 -31.95
C ILE A 494 0.61 -3.98 -31.91
N TYR A 495 0.97 -5.24 -32.18
CA TYR A 495 0.02 -6.37 -32.21
C TYR A 495 0.09 -7.28 -30.99
#